data_AF-A0AAV0J804-F1
#
_entry.id   AF-A0AAV0J804-F1
#
_cell.length_a   1.000
_cell.length_b   1.000
_cell.length_c   1.000
_cell.angle_alpha   90.00
_cell.angle_beta   90.00
_cell.angle_gamma   90.00
#
_symmetry.space_group_name_H-M   'P 1'
#
loop_
_entity.id
_entity.type
_entity.pdbx_description
1 polymer ?
#
loop_
_entity_poly.entity_id
_entity_poly.type
_entity_poly.pdbx_seq_one_letter_code
_entity_poly.pdbx_strand_id
1 'polypeptide(L)'
;GQRAPFLHCVSWIGDPFSGKNLVPAGGTICPTIPLNFATDSQWHQYSHPLPSLTELLNLCSMDSSSCLHNKFKFTTCLTNLLSGPIRFCFQERADQTRFRELAKSSSFCSKIYSEIEEIGWEHLANFSGDLKFLSFRIVDGNQRTHTVGIQLDETYPKSAPSVSADVPYALNVKWSMNSRLKELMQQFTDHFSRLDEFWSTLEDIDNSLYVVDSKKSSRNVHFRQIDAGNGCFIMLFINPRDPKSLPDTSRCRFLGSCSPVDNLQKLWRRNSKKWDKEKRYLENLASILESPLPSRLDIGKNDQQSECGICYAHCLPIDDELGSMSGSGTDYTCENANCNRAFHRVCLGDWLRSITTTRQSFDVLFGNCPYCSDPVAIKMTDASK
;
A
#
# COMPACT_ATOMS: atom_id res chain seq x y z
N GLY A 1 -29.46 -10.71 -38.13
CA GLY A 1 -30.15 -10.30 -36.89
C GLY A 1 -29.14 -9.62 -36.00
N GLN A 2 -29.50 -8.41 -35.54
CA GLN A 2 -28.84 -7.57 -34.53
C GLN A 2 -27.34 -7.23 -34.73
N ARG A 3 -27.14 -6.07 -35.39
CA ARG A 3 -25.96 -5.21 -35.25
C ARG A 3 -26.15 -4.32 -34.01
N ALA A 4 -25.12 -4.19 -33.18
CA ALA A 4 -24.95 -3.06 -32.25
C ALA A 4 -23.75 -2.22 -32.75
N PRO A 5 -23.80 -0.88 -32.69
CA PRO A 5 -22.86 -0.02 -33.39
C PRO A 5 -21.60 0.31 -32.55
N PHE A 6 -20.49 0.46 -33.27
CA PHE A 6 -19.25 1.11 -32.86
C PHE A 6 -19.48 2.56 -32.44
N LEU A 7 -18.64 3.07 -31.52
CA LEU A 7 -18.14 4.45 -31.62
C LEU A 7 -16.76 4.60 -30.97
N HIS A 8 -15.81 4.91 -31.86
CA HIS A 8 -14.45 5.38 -31.60
C HIS A 8 -14.46 6.68 -30.79
N CYS A 9 -13.66 6.75 -29.72
CA CYS A 9 -13.21 8.03 -29.17
C CYS A 9 -12.16 8.63 -30.11
N VAL A 10 -12.52 9.68 -30.84
CA VAL A 10 -11.58 10.59 -31.51
C VAL A 10 -11.43 11.81 -30.60
N SER A 11 -10.28 11.94 -29.94
CA SER A 11 -9.91 13.15 -29.19
C SER A 11 -9.52 14.26 -30.16
N TRP A 12 -10.31 15.34 -30.19
CA TRP A 12 -9.91 16.59 -30.81
C TRP A 12 -9.07 17.38 -29.81
N ILE A 13 -7.81 17.63 -30.17
CA ILE A 13 -6.98 18.69 -29.60
C ILE A 13 -7.30 19.95 -30.39
N GLY A 14 -7.73 21.02 -29.71
CA GLY A 14 -7.97 22.33 -30.33
C GLY A 14 -7.93 23.44 -29.29
N ASP A 15 -6.87 24.24 -29.34
CA ASP A 15 -6.57 25.41 -28.52
C ASP A 15 -7.69 26.48 -28.51
N PRO A 16 -7.86 27.25 -27.41
CA PRO A 16 -8.77 28.38 -27.37
C PRO A 16 -8.01 29.70 -27.56
N PHE A 17 -7.81 30.15 -28.80
CA PHE A 17 -7.57 31.57 -29.09
C PHE A 17 -8.09 31.94 -30.48
N SER A 18 -9.28 32.51 -30.55
CA SER A 18 -9.56 33.71 -31.36
C SER A 18 -11.02 34.13 -31.20
N GLY A 19 -11.22 35.32 -30.65
CA GLY A 19 -12.51 35.98 -30.67
C GLY A 19 -12.90 36.39 -32.09
N LYS A 20 -14.19 36.30 -32.40
CA LYS A 20 -14.87 37.13 -33.41
C LYS A 20 -16.38 37.10 -33.17
N ASN A 21 -16.94 38.30 -33.03
CA ASN A 21 -18.37 38.62 -32.97
C ASN A 21 -19.10 38.16 -34.24
N LEU A 22 -20.28 37.53 -34.09
CA LEU A 22 -21.35 37.55 -35.11
C LEU A 22 -22.74 37.54 -34.43
N VAL A 23 -23.58 38.47 -34.88
CA VAL A 23 -24.99 38.79 -34.54
C VAL A 23 -25.94 37.91 -35.40
N PRO A 24 -27.24 37.72 -35.06
CA PRO A 24 -27.97 36.48 -35.28
C PRO A 24 -28.79 36.46 -36.58
N ALA A 25 -29.18 35.25 -37.02
CA ALA A 25 -30.12 35.07 -38.13
C ALA A 25 -31.14 33.95 -37.86
N GLY A 26 -32.41 34.28 -38.07
CA GLY A 26 -33.42 33.36 -38.63
C GLY A 26 -34.18 32.51 -37.64
N GLY A 27 -35.44 32.87 -37.41
CA GLY A 27 -36.31 32.24 -36.41
C GLY A 27 -37.03 30.97 -36.85
N THR A 28 -37.81 30.41 -35.92
CA THR A 28 -39.16 29.90 -36.20
C THR A 28 -39.98 29.96 -34.92
N ILE A 29 -41.24 30.33 -35.09
CA ILE A 29 -42.24 30.76 -34.10
C ILE A 29 -42.92 29.54 -33.44
N CYS A 30 -43.05 29.61 -32.10
CA CYS A 30 -44.11 29.16 -31.17
C CYS A 30 -45.24 28.17 -31.60
N PRO A 31 -45.81 27.39 -30.67
CA PRO A 31 -46.89 27.96 -29.85
C PRO A 31 -46.74 27.77 -28.34
N THR A 32 -46.97 28.90 -27.67
CA THR A 32 -47.35 29.15 -26.29
C THR A 32 -48.49 28.25 -25.82
N ILE A 33 -48.37 27.68 -24.62
CA ILE A 33 -49.49 27.25 -23.78
C ILE A 33 -49.38 28.03 -22.44
N PRO A 34 -50.43 28.72 -21.98
CA PRO A 34 -50.36 29.67 -20.87
C PRO A 34 -50.67 29.03 -19.50
N LEU A 35 -50.52 29.87 -18.46
CA LEU A 35 -51.03 29.75 -17.07
C LEU A 35 -50.04 29.06 -16.11
N ASN A 36 -49.69 29.57 -14.93
CA ASN A 36 -50.22 30.68 -14.14
C ASN A 36 -49.13 31.14 -13.16
N PHE A 37 -49.08 32.43 -12.88
CA PHE A 37 -48.35 33.00 -11.74
C PHE A 37 -48.90 32.40 -10.44
N ALA A 38 -48.08 31.64 -9.73
CA ALA A 38 -48.23 31.43 -8.30
C ALA A 38 -47.20 32.33 -7.61
N THR A 39 -47.71 33.09 -6.64
CA THR A 39 -47.13 34.27 -6.02
C THR A 39 -45.83 34.05 -5.26
N ASP A 40 -45.02 35.11 -5.31
CA ASP A 40 -43.63 35.28 -4.95
C ASP A 40 -43.35 35.39 -3.43
N SER A 41 -43.93 34.52 -2.58
CA SER A 41 -43.90 34.75 -1.12
C SER A 41 -43.43 33.61 -0.21
N GLN A 42 -42.83 32.53 -0.73
CA GLN A 42 -42.32 31.44 0.14
C GLN A 42 -40.87 30.99 -0.12
N TRP A 43 -40.10 31.67 -0.98
CA TRP A 43 -38.73 31.24 -1.32
C TRP A 43 -37.61 31.88 -0.49
N HIS A 44 -37.90 32.85 0.38
CA HIS A 44 -36.90 33.50 1.22
C HIS A 44 -36.87 32.93 2.65
N GLN A 45 -36.31 31.73 2.85
CA GLN A 45 -35.83 31.40 4.20
C GLN A 45 -34.69 30.37 4.33
N TYR A 46 -34.22 29.72 3.25
CA TYR A 46 -33.15 28.71 3.36
C TYR A 46 -32.15 28.71 2.21
N SER A 47 -31.76 29.88 1.73
CA SER A 47 -30.69 30.01 0.73
C SER A 47 -29.55 30.83 1.32
N HIS A 48 -28.60 30.16 1.99
CA HIS A 48 -27.22 30.63 1.91
C HIS A 48 -26.76 30.34 0.47
N PRO A 49 -26.31 31.34 -0.31
CA PRO A 49 -25.89 31.08 -1.68
C PRO A 49 -24.65 30.18 -1.63
N LEU A 50 -24.77 28.99 -2.21
CA LEU A 50 -23.59 28.23 -2.63
C LEU A 50 -22.78 29.15 -3.57
N PRO A 51 -21.46 29.28 -3.36
CA PRO A 51 -20.65 30.11 -4.23
C PRO A 51 -20.82 29.62 -5.67
N SER A 52 -21.00 30.58 -6.58
CA SER A 52 -21.12 30.30 -8.00
C SER A 52 -19.87 29.58 -8.50
N LEU A 53 -20.01 28.72 -9.51
CA LEU A 53 -18.87 28.09 -10.21
C LEU A 53 -17.82 29.14 -10.62
N THR A 54 -18.26 30.36 -10.93
CA THR A 54 -17.44 31.52 -11.27
C THR A 54 -16.67 32.10 -10.08
N GLU A 55 -17.25 32.12 -8.87
CA GLU A 55 -16.55 32.51 -7.63
C GLU A 55 -15.52 31.46 -7.20
N LEU A 56 -15.83 30.17 -7.38
CA LEU A 56 -14.88 29.07 -7.14
C LEU A 56 -13.70 29.10 -8.14
N LEU A 57 -13.96 29.49 -9.40
CA LEU A 57 -12.93 29.66 -10.42
C LEU A 57 -12.07 30.92 -10.20
N ASN A 58 -12.63 32.01 -9.65
CA ASN A 58 -11.89 33.24 -9.38
C ASN A 58 -10.97 33.16 -8.14
N LEU A 59 -11.19 32.20 -7.24
CA LEU A 59 -10.29 31.91 -6.10
C LEU A 59 -9.01 31.17 -6.50
N CYS A 60 -8.87 30.77 -7.78
CA CYS A 60 -7.76 29.94 -8.29
C CYS A 60 -6.47 30.71 -8.66
N SER A 61 -6.35 32.01 -8.36
CA SER A 61 -5.29 32.84 -8.95
C SER A 61 -3.94 32.85 -8.21
N MET A 62 -3.70 32.02 -7.19
CA MET A 62 -2.45 32.04 -6.39
C MET A 62 -1.87 30.66 -5.99
N ASP A 63 -2.40 29.55 -6.49
CA ASP A 63 -2.08 28.20 -5.97
C ASP A 63 -1.20 27.35 -6.91
N SER A 64 -0.45 26.40 -6.33
CA SER A 64 0.33 25.40 -7.08
C SER A 64 -0.55 24.53 -7.99
N SER A 65 0.01 24.00 -9.07
CA SER A 65 -0.76 23.24 -10.09
C SER A 65 -1.50 22.02 -9.52
N SER A 66 -0.95 21.37 -8.49
CA SER A 66 -1.59 20.23 -7.80
C SER A 66 -2.78 20.67 -6.94
N CYS A 67 -2.66 21.80 -6.23
CA CYS A 67 -3.74 22.38 -5.42
C CYS A 67 -4.95 22.73 -6.29
N LEU A 68 -4.73 23.46 -7.39
CA LEU A 68 -5.79 23.85 -8.32
C LEU A 68 -6.51 22.64 -8.94
N HIS A 69 -5.74 21.62 -9.33
CA HIS A 69 -6.29 20.38 -9.89
C HIS A 69 -7.19 19.65 -8.88
N ASN A 70 -6.76 19.57 -7.62
CA ASN A 70 -7.53 18.93 -6.56
C ASN A 70 -8.82 19.71 -6.23
N LYS A 71 -8.74 21.05 -6.15
CA LYS A 71 -9.90 21.92 -5.98
C LYS A 71 -10.91 21.73 -7.12
N PHE A 72 -10.45 21.76 -8.38
CA PHE A 72 -11.32 21.56 -9.55
C PHE A 72 -11.99 20.18 -9.58
N LYS A 73 -11.25 19.11 -9.26
CA LYS A 73 -11.82 17.76 -9.15
C LYS A 73 -12.89 17.70 -8.07
N PHE A 74 -12.63 18.30 -6.92
CA PHE A 74 -13.57 18.28 -5.80
C PHE A 74 -14.84 19.07 -6.12
N THR A 75 -14.73 20.27 -6.71
CA THR A 75 -15.90 21.07 -7.10
C THR A 75 -16.74 20.40 -8.18
N THR A 76 -16.11 19.70 -9.13
CA THR A 76 -16.82 18.87 -10.12
C THR A 76 -17.55 17.71 -9.45
N CYS A 77 -16.89 17.02 -8.52
CA CYS A 77 -17.49 15.93 -7.73
C CYS A 77 -18.70 16.43 -6.92
N LEU A 78 -18.54 17.56 -6.23
CA LEU A 78 -19.61 18.21 -5.47
C LEU A 78 -20.80 18.55 -6.36
N THR A 79 -20.55 19.08 -7.55
CA THR A 79 -21.60 19.39 -8.53
C THR A 79 -22.37 18.14 -8.90
N ASN A 80 -21.69 17.03 -9.18
CA ASN A 80 -22.34 15.74 -9.50
C ASN A 80 -23.14 15.15 -8.32
N LEU A 81 -22.60 15.24 -7.10
CA LEU A 81 -23.26 14.79 -5.86
C LEU A 81 -24.55 15.58 -5.59
N LEU A 82 -24.53 16.89 -5.83
CA LEU A 82 -25.65 17.77 -5.56
C LEU A 82 -26.66 17.84 -6.72
N SER A 83 -26.26 17.54 -7.96
CA SER A 83 -27.09 17.65 -9.18
C SER A 83 -27.72 16.34 -9.69
N GLY A 84 -27.73 15.26 -8.88
CA GLY A 84 -28.31 13.97 -9.25
C GLY A 84 -29.71 14.06 -9.90
N PRO A 85 -30.09 13.13 -10.78
CA PRO A 85 -31.07 13.35 -11.86
C PRO A 85 -32.33 14.06 -11.38
N ILE A 86 -32.49 15.32 -11.79
CA ILE A 86 -33.72 16.08 -11.63
C ILE A 86 -34.71 15.53 -12.66
N ARG A 87 -35.25 14.33 -12.43
CA ARG A 87 -36.51 13.90 -13.04
C ARG A 87 -37.62 14.38 -12.12
N PHE A 88 -38.26 15.48 -12.52
CA PHE A 88 -39.51 15.95 -11.96
C PHE A 88 -40.58 14.85 -12.14
N CYS A 89 -40.95 14.17 -11.05
CA CYS A 89 -42.21 13.46 -10.93
C CYS A 89 -42.88 13.98 -9.66
N PHE A 90 -44.01 14.66 -9.81
CA PHE A 90 -44.86 15.15 -8.72
C PHE A 90 -45.23 14.02 -7.75
N GLN A 91 -44.62 13.99 -6.56
CA GLN A 91 -45.12 13.20 -5.43
C GLN A 91 -44.66 13.84 -4.10
N GLU A 92 -45.47 14.76 -3.57
CA GLU A 92 -45.16 15.70 -2.46
C GLU A 92 -44.56 15.11 -1.16
N ARG A 93 -44.66 13.79 -0.91
CA ARG A 93 -44.03 13.13 0.26
C ARG A 93 -42.62 12.60 0.02
N ALA A 94 -42.27 12.24 -1.21
CA ALA A 94 -40.92 11.79 -1.55
C ALA A 94 -39.95 12.98 -1.61
N ASP A 95 -40.45 14.15 -2.00
CA ASP A 95 -39.66 15.36 -2.18
C ASP A 95 -39.14 15.92 -0.86
N GLN A 96 -39.92 15.93 0.23
CA GLN A 96 -39.43 16.42 1.54
C GLN A 96 -38.28 15.60 2.11
N THR A 97 -38.34 14.27 1.97
CA THR A 97 -37.24 13.37 2.39
C THR A 97 -36.01 13.62 1.54
N ARG A 98 -36.18 13.74 0.22
CA ARG A 98 -35.11 14.03 -0.74
C ARG A 98 -34.46 15.40 -0.51
N PHE A 99 -35.24 16.44 -0.20
CA PHE A 99 -34.73 17.77 0.15
C PHE A 99 -33.94 17.77 1.45
N ARG A 100 -34.39 17.03 2.48
CA ARG A 100 -33.64 16.86 3.73
C ARG A 100 -32.34 16.09 3.51
N GLU A 101 -32.35 15.07 2.66
CA GLU A 101 -31.15 14.31 2.28
C GLU A 101 -30.16 15.17 1.49
N LEU A 102 -30.62 15.94 0.50
CA LEU A 102 -29.80 16.91 -0.24
C LEU A 102 -29.19 17.98 0.68
N ALA A 103 -29.97 18.51 1.62
CA ALA A 103 -29.48 19.49 2.61
C ALA A 103 -28.43 18.88 3.55
N LYS A 104 -28.64 17.65 4.02
CA LYS A 104 -27.66 16.91 4.83
C LYS A 104 -26.38 16.65 4.04
N SER A 105 -26.49 16.17 2.80
CA SER A 105 -25.35 15.94 1.90
C SER A 105 -24.60 17.24 1.61
N SER A 106 -25.31 18.36 1.38
CA SER A 106 -24.70 19.68 1.18
C SER A 106 -23.94 20.15 2.43
N SER A 107 -24.53 20.03 3.62
CA SER A 107 -23.87 20.39 4.88
C SER A 107 -22.64 19.54 5.18
N PHE A 108 -22.70 18.23 4.87
CA PHE A 108 -21.57 17.32 4.99
C PHE A 108 -20.45 17.70 4.02
N CYS A 109 -20.75 17.88 2.74
CA CYS A 109 -19.74 18.21 1.75
C CYS A 109 -19.07 19.56 2.02
N SER A 110 -19.84 20.58 2.44
CA SER A 110 -19.30 21.88 2.83
C SER A 110 -18.35 21.76 4.03
N LYS A 111 -18.67 20.88 4.98
CA LYS A 111 -17.82 20.62 6.13
C LYS A 111 -16.51 19.95 5.71
N ILE A 112 -16.57 18.90 4.89
CA ILE A 112 -15.37 18.21 4.39
C ILE A 112 -14.50 19.15 3.56
N TYR A 113 -15.09 19.99 2.71
CA TYR A 113 -14.35 21.01 1.96
C TYR A 113 -13.55 21.93 2.91
N SER A 114 -14.21 22.50 3.92
CA SER A 114 -13.54 23.38 4.90
C SER A 114 -12.43 22.66 5.66
N GLU A 115 -12.62 21.38 6.02
CA GLU A 115 -11.58 20.61 6.70
C GLU A 115 -10.38 20.28 5.80
N ILE A 116 -10.60 20.02 4.50
CA ILE A 116 -9.52 19.85 3.52
C ILE A 116 -8.77 21.18 3.34
N GLU A 117 -9.49 22.29 3.24
CA GLU A 117 -8.89 23.62 3.11
C GLU A 117 -8.01 23.99 4.31
N GLU A 118 -8.41 23.60 5.51
CA GLU A 118 -7.61 23.80 6.73
C GLU A 118 -6.36 22.94 6.81
N ILE A 119 -6.37 21.76 6.18
CA ILE A 119 -5.22 20.86 6.06
C ILE A 119 -4.27 21.33 4.96
N GLY A 120 -4.81 21.80 3.84
CA GLY A 120 -4.08 22.13 2.61
C GLY A 120 -4.39 21.13 1.49
N TRP A 121 -4.78 21.66 0.33
CA TRP A 121 -5.18 20.88 -0.85
C TRP A 121 -4.00 20.16 -1.52
N GLU A 122 -2.78 20.65 -1.32
CA GLU A 122 -1.53 20.05 -1.75
C GLU A 122 -1.24 18.71 -1.07
N HIS A 123 -1.80 18.51 0.13
CA HIS A 123 -1.67 17.27 0.88
C HIS A 123 -2.71 16.23 0.45
N LEU A 124 -3.80 16.63 -0.21
CA LEU A 124 -4.82 15.70 -0.67
C LEU A 124 -4.32 14.88 -1.88
N ALA A 125 -4.22 13.57 -1.71
CA ALA A 125 -3.74 12.66 -2.74
C ALA A 125 -4.87 12.08 -3.58
N ASN A 126 -5.96 11.67 -2.93
CA ASN A 126 -7.11 11.07 -3.58
C ASN A 126 -8.36 11.21 -2.70
N PHE A 127 -9.54 11.07 -3.31
CA PHE A 127 -10.82 10.99 -2.60
C PHE A 127 -11.85 10.20 -3.43
N SER A 128 -12.85 9.63 -2.78
CA SER A 128 -13.96 8.94 -3.47
C SER A 128 -15.04 9.91 -3.93
N GLY A 129 -15.82 9.49 -4.94
CA GLY A 129 -16.90 10.30 -5.51
C GLY A 129 -18.04 10.63 -4.53
N ASP A 130 -18.15 9.92 -3.40
CA ASP A 130 -19.09 10.18 -2.31
C ASP A 130 -18.47 10.95 -1.14
N LEU A 131 -17.19 11.32 -1.24
CA LEU A 131 -16.39 12.00 -0.22
C LEU A 131 -16.29 11.24 1.11
N LYS A 132 -16.67 9.96 1.14
CA LYS A 132 -16.55 9.11 2.33
C LYS A 132 -15.15 8.55 2.49
N PHE A 133 -14.33 8.53 1.44
CA PHE A 133 -12.93 8.15 1.51
C PHE A 133 -12.05 9.32 1.08
N LEU A 134 -11.06 9.64 1.90
CA LEU A 134 -10.04 10.66 1.66
C LEU A 134 -8.66 10.03 1.85
N SER A 135 -7.68 10.48 1.07
CA SER A 135 -6.30 10.05 1.21
C SER A 135 -5.39 11.26 1.21
N PHE A 136 -4.58 11.40 2.24
CA PHE A 136 -3.64 12.51 2.41
C PHE A 136 -2.20 12.03 2.39
N ARG A 137 -1.30 12.87 1.86
CA ARG A 137 0.15 12.69 1.85
C ARG A 137 0.79 13.54 2.94
N ILE A 138 1.68 12.93 3.70
CA ILE A 138 2.55 13.59 4.67
C ILE A 138 3.99 13.32 4.27
N VAL A 139 4.81 14.36 4.17
CA VAL A 139 6.25 14.23 3.94
C VAL A 139 6.95 14.42 5.29
N ASP A 140 7.78 13.45 5.69
CA ASP A 140 8.54 13.54 6.93
C ASP A 140 9.87 14.31 6.77
N GLY A 141 10.61 14.46 7.89
CA GLY A 141 11.88 15.20 7.90
C GLY A 141 12.97 14.60 7.00
N ASN A 142 12.90 13.31 6.70
CA ASN A 142 13.81 12.60 5.81
C ASN A 142 13.28 12.54 4.35
N GLN A 143 12.32 13.41 4.01
CA GLN A 143 11.72 13.50 2.66
C GLN A 143 10.97 12.23 2.22
N ARG A 144 10.56 11.37 3.15
CA ARG A 144 9.77 10.18 2.83
C ARG A 144 8.30 10.57 2.80
N THR A 145 7.63 10.18 1.70
CA THR A 145 6.20 10.43 1.53
C THR A 145 5.38 9.28 2.09
N HIS A 146 4.55 9.56 3.08
CA HIS A 146 3.60 8.65 3.71
C HIS A 146 2.18 8.96 3.27
N THR A 147 1.32 7.95 3.19
CA THR A 147 -0.10 8.12 2.83
C THR A 147 -0.99 7.67 3.98
N VAL A 148 -1.95 8.52 4.34
CA VAL A 148 -2.99 8.23 5.33
C VAL A 148 -4.32 8.16 4.61
N GLY A 149 -4.95 6.99 4.64
CA GLY A 149 -6.33 6.79 4.18
C GLY A 149 -7.31 7.00 5.32
N ILE A 150 -8.39 7.74 5.06
CA ILE A 150 -9.41 8.12 6.01
C ILE A 150 -10.76 7.73 5.44
N GLN A 151 -11.52 6.92 6.17
CA GLN A 151 -12.87 6.53 5.83
C GLN A 151 -13.84 7.17 6.83
N LEU A 152 -14.75 7.98 6.30
CA LEU A 152 -15.81 8.68 7.00
C LEU A 152 -17.11 7.88 6.90
N ASP A 153 -17.75 7.65 8.04
CA ASP A 153 -19.09 7.07 8.11
C ASP A 153 -20.15 8.15 8.35
N GLU A 154 -21.42 7.74 8.43
CA GLU A 154 -22.57 8.65 8.62
C GLU A 154 -22.60 9.29 10.01
N THR A 155 -21.82 8.75 10.96
CA THR A 155 -21.72 9.26 12.33
C THR A 155 -20.62 10.30 12.49
N TYR A 156 -19.79 10.54 11.48
CA TYR A 156 -18.79 11.61 11.47
C TYR A 156 -19.41 13.00 11.68
N PRO A 157 -18.83 13.88 12.53
CA PRO A 157 -17.62 13.71 13.35
C PRO A 157 -17.87 13.15 14.76
N LYS A 158 -19.11 12.75 15.09
CA LYS A 158 -19.45 12.30 16.45
C LYS A 158 -18.65 11.07 16.86
N SER A 159 -18.35 10.21 15.89
CA SER A 159 -17.40 9.09 15.99
C SER A 159 -16.09 9.43 15.27
N ALA A 160 -15.02 8.74 15.67
CA ALA A 160 -13.74 8.83 15.00
C ALA A 160 -13.82 8.19 13.60
N PRO A 161 -13.18 8.79 12.58
CA PRO A 161 -13.09 8.14 11.28
C PRO A 161 -12.19 6.90 11.36
N SER A 162 -12.44 5.93 10.47
CA SER A 162 -11.54 4.78 10.32
C SER A 162 -10.30 5.21 9.54
N VAL A 163 -9.13 4.80 10.01
CA VAL A 163 -7.85 5.24 9.44
C VAL A 163 -6.99 4.07 9.02
N SER A 164 -6.22 4.26 7.95
CA SER A 164 -5.26 3.29 7.42
C SER A 164 -3.97 4.00 7.04
N ALA A 165 -2.84 3.39 7.38
CA ALA A 165 -1.51 3.87 7.01
C ALA A 165 -0.54 2.68 6.98
N ASP A 166 0.51 2.79 6.18
CA ASP A 166 1.56 1.77 6.09
C ASP A 166 2.56 1.93 7.25
N VAL A 167 2.14 1.51 8.45
CA VAL A 167 2.88 1.65 9.70
C VAL A 167 3.01 0.31 10.43
N PRO A 168 4.11 0.09 11.19
CA PRO A 168 4.35 -1.19 11.86
C PRO A 168 3.43 -1.44 13.06
N TYR A 169 2.79 -0.40 13.59
CA TYR A 169 1.73 -0.51 14.58
C TYR A 169 0.73 0.64 14.42
N ALA A 170 -0.54 0.37 14.69
CA ALA A 170 -1.60 1.36 14.52
C ALA A 170 -1.48 2.52 15.52
N LEU A 171 -1.82 3.72 15.05
CA LEU A 171 -2.00 4.90 15.89
C LEU A 171 -3.27 4.75 16.75
N ASN A 172 -3.14 4.96 18.06
CA ASN A 172 -4.31 5.14 18.91
C ASN A 172 -4.83 6.58 18.76
N VAL A 173 -5.84 6.75 17.89
CA VAL A 173 -6.40 8.06 17.56
C VAL A 173 -7.17 8.62 18.76
N LYS A 174 -6.77 9.79 19.22
CA LYS A 174 -7.53 10.58 20.19
C LYS A 174 -8.56 11.41 19.42
N TRP A 175 -9.83 11.14 19.65
CA TRP A 175 -10.92 11.80 18.94
C TRP A 175 -12.05 12.21 19.88
N SER A 176 -12.66 13.36 19.61
CA SER A 176 -13.86 13.85 20.29
C SER A 176 -14.91 14.28 19.26
N MET A 177 -16.16 14.47 19.67
CA MET A 177 -17.22 14.92 18.76
C MET A 177 -16.97 16.29 18.10
N ASN A 178 -16.04 17.07 18.65
CA ASN A 178 -15.64 18.38 18.15
C ASN A 178 -14.32 18.33 17.36
N SER A 179 -13.67 17.16 17.30
CA SER A 179 -12.43 16.98 16.57
C SER A 179 -12.64 17.08 15.06
N ARG A 180 -11.56 17.44 14.37
CA ARG A 180 -11.52 17.66 12.92
C ARG A 180 -10.35 16.91 12.31
N LEU A 181 -10.39 16.70 11.00
CA LEU A 181 -9.35 15.96 10.26
C LEU A 181 -7.95 16.57 10.45
N LYS A 182 -7.83 17.89 10.64
CA LYS A 182 -6.55 18.54 10.92
C LYS A 182 -5.88 18.03 12.21
N GLU A 183 -6.64 17.80 13.28
CA GLU A 183 -6.13 17.24 14.53
C GLU A 183 -5.64 15.80 14.33
N LEU A 184 -6.35 15.03 13.51
CA LEU A 184 -5.95 13.67 13.13
C LEU A 184 -4.64 13.68 12.33
N MET A 185 -4.52 14.58 11.36
CA MET A 185 -3.30 14.75 10.56
C MET A 185 -2.10 15.12 11.44
N GLN A 186 -2.28 16.00 12.42
CA GLN A 186 -1.23 16.33 13.39
C GLN A 186 -0.80 15.10 14.22
N GLN A 187 -1.75 14.29 14.69
CA GLN A 187 -1.43 13.06 15.42
C GLN A 187 -0.64 12.06 14.56
N PHE A 188 -0.92 11.97 13.26
CA PHE A 188 -0.15 11.16 12.32
C PHE A 188 1.26 11.73 12.07
N THR A 189 1.40 13.04 11.93
CA THR A 189 2.72 13.70 11.83
C THR A 189 3.59 13.39 13.06
N ASP A 190 3.02 13.48 14.26
CA ASP A 190 3.72 13.12 15.50
C ASP A 190 4.04 11.63 15.55
N HIS A 191 3.16 10.78 15.01
CA HIS A 191 3.37 9.35 14.95
C HIS A 191 4.49 8.95 14.00
N PHE A 192 4.55 9.56 12.81
CA PHE A 192 5.61 9.33 11.83
C PHE A 192 6.95 9.84 12.36
N SER A 193 6.97 10.96 13.08
CA SER A 193 8.17 11.43 13.78
C SER A 193 8.73 10.40 14.77
N ARG A 194 7.88 9.65 15.47
CA ARG A 194 8.31 8.56 16.38
C ARG A 194 8.83 7.32 15.65
N LEU A 195 8.42 7.10 14.40
CA LEU A 195 8.84 5.99 13.55
C LEU A 195 10.06 6.34 12.68
N ASP A 196 10.52 7.59 12.75
CA ASP A 196 11.61 8.08 11.91
C ASP A 196 12.87 7.22 12.02
N GLU A 197 13.33 6.99 13.25
CA GLU A 197 14.52 6.18 13.53
C GLU A 197 14.34 4.73 13.06
N PHE A 198 13.12 4.19 13.13
CA PHE A 198 12.83 2.83 12.68
C PHE A 198 12.99 2.69 11.17
N TRP A 199 12.38 3.57 10.39
CA TRP A 199 12.53 3.54 8.93
C TRP A 199 13.95 3.82 8.49
N SER A 200 14.65 4.77 9.13
CA SER A 200 16.05 5.05 8.84
C SER A 200 16.96 3.85 9.15
N THR A 201 16.64 3.09 10.20
CA THR A 201 17.34 1.84 10.52
C THR A 201 17.10 0.76 9.47
N LEU A 202 15.86 0.60 9.01
CA LEU A 202 15.56 -0.34 7.92
C LEU A 202 16.28 0.04 6.63
N GLU A 203 16.34 1.32 6.30
CA GLU A 203 17.10 1.84 5.14
C GLU A 203 18.60 1.58 5.28
N ASP A 204 19.19 1.75 6.48
CA ASP A 204 20.58 1.39 6.75
C ASP A 204 20.83 -0.10 6.50
N ILE A 205 19.95 -0.97 7.00
CA ILE A 205 20.02 -2.43 6.76
C ILE A 205 19.90 -2.74 5.26
N ASP A 206 18.89 -2.20 4.60
CA ASP A 206 18.60 -2.44 3.17
C ASP A 206 19.72 -1.94 2.24
N ASN A 207 20.50 -0.96 2.70
CA ASN A 207 21.63 -0.40 1.96
C ASN A 207 22.98 -1.06 2.30
N SER A 208 23.17 -1.55 3.52
CA SER A 208 24.45 -2.11 3.98
C SER A 208 24.56 -3.63 3.84
N LEU A 209 23.45 -4.36 3.93
CA LEU A 209 23.41 -5.82 3.97
C LEU A 209 22.77 -6.40 2.70
N TYR A 210 23.10 -7.65 2.38
CA TYR A 210 22.39 -8.40 1.34
C TYR A 210 21.04 -8.90 1.87
N VAL A 211 19.96 -8.18 1.52
CA VAL A 211 18.57 -8.53 1.88
C VAL A 211 17.91 -9.32 0.76
N VAL A 212 17.48 -10.55 1.06
CA VAL A 212 17.03 -11.54 0.07
C VAL A 212 15.61 -11.27 -0.44
N ASP A 213 14.68 -10.91 0.44
CA ASP A 213 13.27 -10.66 0.10
C ASP A 213 12.99 -9.15 0.17
N SER A 214 13.42 -8.45 -0.86
CA SER A 214 13.23 -7.01 -0.95
C SER A 214 11.81 -6.71 -1.47
N LYS A 215 10.78 -6.97 -0.63
CA LYS A 215 9.53 -6.20 -0.66
C LYS A 215 9.84 -4.77 -0.18
N LYS A 216 10.70 -4.07 -0.93
CA LYS A 216 11.39 -2.82 -0.56
C LYS A 216 10.46 -1.62 -0.36
N SER A 217 9.15 -1.80 -0.41
CA SER A 217 8.18 -0.70 -0.41
C SER A 217 7.31 -0.60 0.84
N SER A 218 7.20 -1.66 1.65
CA SER A 218 6.20 -1.69 2.74
C SER A 218 6.80 -1.25 4.07
N ARG A 219 6.39 -0.08 4.55
CA ARG A 219 6.85 0.58 5.78
C ARG A 219 6.29 -0.03 7.07
N ASN A 220 5.31 -0.91 6.96
CA ASN A 220 4.80 -1.74 8.06
C ASN A 220 5.66 -2.99 8.37
N VAL A 221 6.56 -3.39 7.47
CA VAL A 221 7.34 -4.63 7.62
C VAL A 221 8.54 -4.38 8.53
N HIS A 222 8.51 -5.00 9.71
CA HIS A 222 9.51 -4.85 10.76
C HIS A 222 10.47 -6.05 10.86
N PHE A 223 10.63 -6.81 9.78
CA PHE A 223 11.64 -7.85 9.67
C PHE A 223 12.42 -7.76 8.36
N ARG A 224 13.62 -8.33 8.34
CA ARG A 224 14.49 -8.43 7.16
C ARG A 224 15.19 -9.78 7.13
N GLN A 225 15.13 -10.47 6.00
CA GLN A 225 15.93 -11.67 5.77
C GLN A 225 17.25 -11.29 5.12
N ILE A 226 18.34 -11.51 5.84
CA ILE A 226 19.70 -11.22 5.39
C ILE A 226 20.47 -12.51 5.08
N ASP A 227 21.37 -12.45 4.12
CA ASP A 227 22.35 -13.50 3.86
C ASP A 227 23.46 -13.43 4.92
N ALA A 228 23.72 -14.57 5.57
CA ALA A 228 24.77 -14.73 6.58
C ALA A 228 26.03 -15.44 6.04
N GLY A 229 26.06 -15.74 4.74
CA GLY A 229 27.09 -16.52 4.08
C GLY A 229 26.86 -18.03 4.18
N ASN A 230 27.60 -18.80 3.36
CA ASN A 230 27.58 -20.27 3.37
C ASN A 230 26.18 -20.91 3.20
N GLY A 231 25.27 -20.24 2.47
CA GLY A 231 23.89 -20.72 2.29
C GLY A 231 23.01 -20.60 3.53
N CYS A 232 23.43 -19.79 4.51
CA CYS A 232 22.64 -19.48 5.69
C CYS A 232 21.99 -18.10 5.58
N PHE A 233 20.80 -17.97 6.14
CA PHE A 233 20.06 -16.73 6.21
C PHE A 233 19.61 -16.45 7.64
N ILE A 234 19.50 -15.17 7.98
CA ILE A 234 18.98 -14.73 9.28
C ILE A 234 17.78 -13.84 9.03
N MET A 235 16.64 -14.22 9.58
CA MET A 235 15.46 -13.35 9.64
C MET A 235 15.54 -12.49 10.89
N LEU A 236 15.95 -11.23 10.71
CA LEU A 236 16.04 -10.22 11.75
C LEU A 236 14.67 -9.61 12.01
N PHE A 237 14.24 -9.55 13.27
CA PHE A 237 13.04 -8.82 13.71
C PHE A 237 13.46 -7.54 14.42
N ILE A 238 13.16 -6.39 13.81
CA ILE A 238 13.51 -5.06 14.29
C ILE A 238 12.36 -4.55 15.14
N ASN A 239 12.65 -4.06 16.35
CA ASN A 239 11.64 -3.46 17.21
C ASN A 239 11.30 -2.04 16.71
N PRO A 240 10.06 -1.75 16.28
CA PRO A 240 9.70 -0.43 15.79
C PRO A 240 9.80 0.72 16.81
N ARG A 241 9.82 0.40 18.11
CA ARG A 241 9.93 1.38 19.20
C ARG A 241 11.36 1.57 19.73
N ASP A 242 12.26 0.64 19.39
CA ASP A 242 13.66 0.68 19.80
C ASP A 242 14.52 0.03 18.70
N PRO A 243 14.56 0.63 17.50
CA PRO A 243 15.05 -0.03 16.29
C PRO A 243 16.55 -0.33 16.32
N LYS A 244 17.34 0.41 17.11
CA LYS A 244 18.78 0.19 17.31
C LYS A 244 19.09 -0.87 18.37
N SER A 245 18.09 -1.38 19.09
CA SER A 245 18.31 -2.49 20.03
C SER A 245 18.67 -3.78 19.31
N LEU A 246 19.29 -4.71 20.07
CA LEU A 246 19.56 -6.06 19.59
C LEU A 246 18.24 -6.67 19.09
N PRO A 247 18.17 -7.16 17.83
CA PRO A 247 17.00 -7.84 17.31
C PRO A 247 16.55 -8.95 18.25
N ASP A 248 15.24 -9.08 18.45
CA ASP A 248 14.69 -10.01 19.42
C ASP A 248 15.12 -11.44 19.08
N THR A 249 16.03 -11.97 19.87
CA THR A 249 16.69 -13.26 19.63
C THR A 249 15.73 -14.43 19.76
N SER A 250 14.61 -14.25 20.48
CA SER A 250 13.54 -15.24 20.56
C SER A 250 12.72 -15.33 19.28
N ARG A 251 12.75 -14.26 18.46
CA ARG A 251 12.03 -14.16 17.20
C ARG A 251 12.93 -14.35 15.99
N CYS A 252 14.22 -14.04 16.11
CA CYS A 252 15.18 -14.24 15.02
C CYS A 252 15.23 -15.71 14.59
N ARG A 253 15.00 -15.97 13.30
CA ARG A 253 15.08 -17.32 12.72
C ARG A 253 16.38 -17.46 11.93
N PHE A 254 17.13 -18.51 12.21
CA PHE A 254 18.32 -18.88 11.46
C PHE A 254 17.96 -20.01 10.51
N LEU A 255 18.16 -19.79 9.22
CA LEU A 255 17.76 -20.68 8.13
C LEU A 255 19.00 -21.19 7.42
N GLY A 256 19.01 -22.45 6.99
CA GLY A 256 20.14 -23.08 6.32
C GLY A 256 20.36 -24.53 6.77
N SER A 257 21.50 -25.11 6.38
CA SER A 257 21.88 -26.46 6.83
C SER A 257 22.15 -26.50 8.35
N CYS A 258 21.95 -27.65 9.01
CA CYS A 258 21.97 -27.73 10.47
C CYS A 258 23.32 -27.30 11.08
N SER A 259 24.46 -27.76 10.54
CA SER A 259 25.76 -27.51 11.19
C SER A 259 26.20 -26.04 11.17
N PRO A 260 26.04 -25.27 10.07
CA PRO A 260 26.40 -23.86 10.09
C PRO A 260 25.37 -23.02 10.88
N VAL A 261 24.08 -23.37 10.83
CA VAL A 261 23.03 -22.69 11.61
C VAL A 261 23.28 -22.83 13.11
N ASP A 262 23.60 -24.03 13.61
CA ASP A 262 23.91 -24.26 15.01
C ASP A 262 25.10 -23.41 15.49
N ASN A 263 26.09 -23.22 14.62
CA ASN A 263 27.23 -22.36 14.91
C ASN A 263 26.82 -20.89 15.02
N LEU A 264 26.03 -20.38 14.06
CA LEU A 264 25.54 -18.99 14.09
C LEU A 264 24.72 -18.72 15.35
N GLN A 265 23.87 -19.67 15.77
CA GLN A 265 23.09 -19.54 17.01
C GLN A 265 23.99 -19.50 18.25
N LYS A 266 25.04 -20.33 18.32
CA LYS A 266 26.01 -20.33 19.42
C LYS A 266 26.77 -19.01 19.49
N LEU A 267 27.26 -18.51 18.35
CA LEU A 267 27.94 -17.22 18.24
C LEU A 267 27.01 -16.08 18.68
N TRP A 268 25.77 -16.08 18.19
CA TRP A 268 24.77 -15.09 18.58
C TRP A 268 24.52 -15.05 20.09
N ARG A 269 24.27 -16.22 20.72
CA ARG A 269 24.04 -16.29 22.17
C ARG A 269 25.25 -15.81 22.97
N ARG A 270 26.46 -16.21 22.56
CA ARG A 270 27.72 -15.85 23.21
C ARG A 270 28.01 -14.35 23.11
N ASN A 271 27.77 -13.76 21.94
CA ASN A 271 28.22 -12.42 21.60
C ASN A 271 27.12 -11.35 21.65
N SER A 272 25.87 -11.72 21.93
CA SER A 272 24.73 -10.79 22.06
C SER A 272 25.02 -9.56 22.94
N LYS A 273 25.81 -9.73 24.01
CA LYS A 273 26.23 -8.65 24.92
C LYS A 273 27.17 -7.61 24.30
N LYS A 274 27.77 -7.92 23.15
CA LYS A 274 28.63 -7.00 22.38
C LYS A 274 27.83 -6.00 21.55
N TRP A 275 26.50 -6.15 21.47
CA TRP A 275 25.64 -5.23 20.72
C TRP A 275 25.71 -3.83 21.29
N ASP A 276 25.99 -2.87 20.41
CA ASP A 276 26.13 -1.47 20.76
C ASP A 276 25.19 -0.63 19.88
N LYS A 277 24.26 0.09 20.50
CA LYS A 277 23.25 0.89 19.79
C LYS A 277 23.85 2.03 18.99
N GLU A 278 25.07 2.45 19.31
CA GLU A 278 25.77 3.53 18.60
C GLU A 278 26.45 3.05 17.32
N LYS A 279 26.58 1.73 17.14
CA LYS A 279 27.18 1.12 15.94
C LYS A 279 26.14 0.81 14.88
N ARG A 280 26.59 0.77 13.62
CA ARG A 280 25.74 0.37 12.49
C ARG A 280 25.33 -1.09 12.61
N TYR A 281 24.20 -1.45 12.01
CA TYR A 281 23.68 -2.82 12.07
C TYR A 281 24.68 -3.83 11.52
N LEU A 282 25.31 -3.54 10.37
CA LEU A 282 26.34 -4.37 9.76
C LEU A 282 27.51 -4.65 10.72
N GLU A 283 28.00 -3.62 11.42
CA GLU A 283 29.14 -3.73 12.35
C GLU A 283 28.79 -4.60 13.56
N ASN A 284 27.60 -4.38 14.13
CA ASN A 284 27.10 -5.17 15.23
C ASN A 284 26.94 -6.64 14.83
N LEU A 285 26.32 -6.92 13.68
CA LEU A 285 26.11 -8.28 13.22
C LEU A 285 27.44 -8.98 12.88
N ALA A 286 28.39 -8.29 12.24
CA ALA A 286 29.72 -8.84 11.98
C ALA A 286 30.47 -9.17 13.30
N SER A 287 30.35 -8.31 14.31
CA SER A 287 30.92 -8.53 15.66
C SER A 287 30.27 -9.72 16.38
N ILE A 288 28.96 -9.90 16.23
CA ILE A 288 28.22 -11.01 16.84
C ILE A 288 28.55 -12.33 16.16
N LEU A 289 28.53 -12.36 14.82
CA LEU A 289 28.73 -13.55 14.02
C LEU A 289 30.20 -13.90 13.81
N GLU A 290 31.13 -13.05 14.28
CA GLU A 290 32.58 -13.22 14.14
C GLU A 290 33.03 -13.49 12.69
N SER A 291 32.25 -12.99 11.72
CA SER A 291 32.44 -13.19 10.30
C SER A 291 32.01 -11.93 9.54
N PRO A 292 32.70 -11.57 8.44
CA PRO A 292 32.17 -10.57 7.52
C PRO A 292 30.85 -11.08 6.93
N LEU A 293 29.87 -10.18 6.82
CA LEU A 293 28.60 -10.44 6.15
C LEU A 293 28.70 -10.02 4.68
N PRO A 294 28.04 -10.74 3.76
CA PRO A 294 27.93 -10.32 2.37
C PRO A 294 27.34 -8.90 2.30
N SER A 295 28.08 -7.97 1.69
CA SER A 295 27.60 -6.61 1.48
C SER A 295 26.85 -6.51 0.16
N ARG A 296 25.95 -5.53 0.05
CA ARG A 296 25.29 -5.22 -1.22
C ARG A 296 26.27 -4.80 -2.32
N LEU A 297 27.47 -4.32 -1.98
CA LEU A 297 28.48 -3.87 -2.93
C LEU A 297 29.31 -5.03 -3.52
N ASP A 298 29.23 -6.23 -2.93
CA ASP A 298 29.90 -7.44 -3.46
C ASP A 298 29.18 -8.02 -4.69
N ILE A 299 28.03 -7.46 -5.07
CA ILE A 299 27.19 -7.79 -6.25
C ILE A 299 27.82 -7.27 -7.55
N GLY A 300 29.14 -7.40 -7.68
CA GLY A 300 29.82 -7.44 -8.97
C GLY A 300 30.27 -8.84 -9.36
N LYS A 301 30.13 -9.86 -8.50
CA LYS A 301 30.82 -11.15 -8.70
C LYS A 301 30.06 -12.44 -8.38
N ASN A 302 28.81 -12.43 -7.93
CA ASN A 302 28.10 -13.70 -7.69
C ASN A 302 26.59 -13.62 -7.95
N ASP A 303 26.22 -13.51 -9.21
CA ASP A 303 24.85 -13.64 -9.73
C ASP A 303 24.39 -15.12 -9.78
N GLN A 304 24.67 -15.87 -8.71
CA GLN A 304 24.47 -17.34 -8.67
C GLN A 304 23.78 -17.79 -7.38
N GLN A 305 22.75 -17.07 -6.94
CA GLN A 305 21.70 -17.70 -6.14
C GLN A 305 20.76 -18.40 -7.14
N SER A 306 20.98 -19.69 -7.35
CA SER A 306 20.19 -20.51 -8.28
C SER A 306 18.71 -20.45 -7.92
N GLU A 307 17.87 -20.01 -8.86
CA GLU A 307 16.42 -20.08 -8.72
C GLU A 307 15.96 -21.54 -8.64
N CYS A 308 14.91 -21.79 -7.86
CA CYS A 308 14.27 -23.10 -7.83
C CYS A 308 13.69 -23.43 -9.21
N GLY A 309 14.07 -24.57 -9.79
CA GLY A 309 13.56 -25.03 -11.09
C GLY A 309 12.08 -25.42 -11.12
N ILE A 310 11.29 -25.15 -10.09
CA ILE A 310 9.85 -25.46 -10.06
C ILE A 310 9.04 -24.18 -9.84
N CYS A 311 9.31 -23.47 -8.75
CA CYS A 311 8.59 -22.25 -8.41
C CYS A 311 9.25 -20.97 -8.96
N TYR A 312 10.44 -21.08 -9.56
CA TYR A 312 11.22 -19.95 -10.09
C TYR A 312 11.50 -18.85 -9.06
N ALA A 313 11.43 -19.19 -7.77
CA ALA A 313 11.75 -18.28 -6.68
C ALA A 313 13.10 -18.66 -6.06
N HIS A 314 13.83 -17.66 -5.55
CA HIS A 314 15.05 -17.90 -4.78
C HIS A 314 14.72 -18.48 -3.40
N CYS A 315 13.64 -18.01 -2.76
CA CYS A 315 13.19 -18.46 -1.44
C CYS A 315 11.70 -18.83 -1.42
N LEU A 316 11.32 -19.77 -0.55
CA LEU A 316 9.93 -20.09 -0.26
C LEU A 316 9.22 -18.90 0.41
N PRO A 317 7.88 -18.76 0.25
CA PRO A 317 7.12 -17.74 0.94
C PRO A 317 7.20 -17.92 2.47
N ILE A 318 7.01 -16.82 3.20
CA ILE A 318 6.87 -16.86 4.65
C ILE A 318 5.47 -17.33 4.98
N ASP A 319 5.38 -18.59 5.38
CA ASP A 319 4.16 -19.27 5.83
C ASP A 319 4.44 -20.05 7.12
N ASP A 320 3.53 -20.01 8.09
CA ASP A 320 3.64 -20.77 9.33
C ASP A 320 3.44 -22.28 9.08
N GLU A 321 2.69 -22.67 8.04
CA GLU A 321 2.52 -24.07 7.63
C GLU A 321 3.83 -24.71 7.12
N LEU A 322 4.73 -23.89 6.58
CA LEU A 322 6.04 -24.33 6.08
C LEU A 322 7.09 -24.52 7.20
N GLY A 323 6.77 -24.13 8.44
CA GLY A 323 7.63 -24.35 9.60
C GLY A 323 9.06 -23.85 9.39
N SER A 324 10.06 -24.72 9.54
CA SER A 324 11.48 -24.40 9.35
C SER A 324 11.88 -24.14 7.89
N MET A 325 11.03 -24.49 6.93
CA MET A 325 11.25 -24.28 5.48
C MET A 325 10.69 -22.93 5.00
N SER A 326 9.98 -22.22 5.88
CA SER A 326 9.47 -20.88 5.63
C SER A 326 10.62 -19.91 5.34
N GLY A 327 10.61 -19.24 4.17
CA GLY A 327 11.69 -18.34 3.76
C GLY A 327 13.01 -19.02 3.33
N SER A 328 13.08 -20.35 3.26
CA SER A 328 14.34 -21.04 2.92
C SER A 328 14.67 -20.95 1.42
N GLY A 329 15.97 -20.88 1.10
CA GLY A 329 16.49 -20.93 -0.27
C GLY A 329 16.52 -22.35 -0.84
N THR A 330 16.94 -22.52 -2.10
CA THR A 330 17.09 -23.86 -2.70
C THR A 330 18.08 -24.72 -1.90
N ASP A 331 17.65 -25.89 -1.49
CA ASP A 331 18.35 -26.80 -0.56
C ASP A 331 18.51 -28.23 -1.13
N TYR A 332 18.16 -28.40 -2.40
CA TYR A 332 18.43 -29.59 -3.20
C TYR A 332 18.99 -29.19 -4.57
N THR A 333 20.06 -29.84 -5.03
CA THR A 333 20.60 -29.64 -6.39
C THR A 333 20.72 -31.00 -7.07
N CYS A 334 20.31 -31.08 -8.34
CA CYS A 334 20.43 -32.30 -9.12
C CYS A 334 21.89 -32.74 -9.25
N GLU A 335 22.16 -34.01 -8.99
CA GLU A 335 23.52 -34.59 -9.02
C GLU A 335 24.09 -34.76 -10.44
N ASN A 336 23.24 -34.66 -11.47
CA ASN A 336 23.70 -34.67 -12.86
C ASN A 336 24.47 -33.36 -13.15
N ALA A 337 25.77 -33.51 -13.39
CA ALA A 337 26.70 -32.41 -13.69
C ALA A 337 26.33 -31.59 -14.94
N ASN A 338 25.54 -32.16 -15.87
CA ASN A 338 25.01 -31.44 -17.04
C ASN A 338 23.69 -30.70 -16.74
N CYS A 339 23.03 -31.01 -15.62
CA CYS A 339 21.76 -30.39 -15.21
C CYS A 339 21.97 -29.26 -14.22
N ASN A 340 22.65 -29.52 -13.09
CA ASN A 340 22.93 -28.57 -12.00
C ASN A 340 21.73 -27.70 -11.55
N ARG A 341 20.49 -28.16 -11.76
CA ARG A 341 19.29 -27.41 -11.35
C ARG A 341 19.09 -27.52 -9.85
N ALA A 342 18.85 -26.38 -9.22
CA ALA A 342 18.54 -26.25 -7.81
C ALA A 342 17.02 -26.21 -7.58
N PHE A 343 16.57 -26.72 -6.44
CA PHE A 343 15.17 -26.83 -6.05
C PHE A 343 15.03 -26.61 -4.54
N HIS A 344 13.87 -26.10 -4.12
CA HIS A 344 13.41 -26.29 -2.75
C HIS A 344 12.96 -27.75 -2.57
N ARG A 345 13.34 -28.40 -1.48
CA ARG A 345 12.92 -29.75 -1.12
C ARG A 345 11.41 -29.90 -1.06
N VAL A 346 10.69 -28.86 -0.61
CA VAL A 346 9.23 -28.85 -0.59
C VAL A 346 8.67 -28.89 -2.01
N CYS A 347 9.13 -28.00 -2.89
CA CYS A 347 8.69 -27.97 -4.29
C CYS A 347 8.99 -29.29 -5.03
N LEU A 348 10.20 -29.83 -4.87
CA LEU A 348 10.56 -31.10 -5.49
C LEU A 348 9.80 -32.28 -4.85
N GLY A 349 9.54 -32.23 -3.55
CA GLY A 349 8.69 -33.18 -2.82
C GLY A 349 7.28 -33.26 -3.37
N ASP A 350 6.64 -32.12 -3.51
CA ASP A 350 5.27 -32.04 -4.03
C ASP A 350 5.20 -32.45 -5.50
N TRP A 351 6.20 -32.06 -6.29
CA TRP A 351 6.35 -32.53 -7.66
C TRP A 351 6.46 -34.06 -7.74
N LEU A 352 7.38 -34.67 -6.98
CA LEU A 352 7.56 -36.12 -6.97
C LEU A 352 6.30 -36.86 -6.50
N ARG A 353 5.59 -36.34 -5.48
CA ARG A 353 4.31 -36.91 -5.02
C ARG A 353 3.21 -36.87 -6.08
N SER A 354 3.27 -35.92 -7.02
CA SER A 354 2.31 -35.84 -8.13
C SER A 354 2.56 -36.88 -9.23
N ILE A 355 3.70 -37.57 -9.22
CA ILE A 355 4.09 -38.56 -10.22
C ILE A 355 3.78 -39.97 -9.72
N THR A 356 3.04 -40.74 -10.52
CA THR A 356 2.57 -42.09 -10.17
C THR A 356 3.70 -43.14 -10.07
N THR A 357 4.83 -42.91 -10.73
CA THR A 357 5.99 -43.82 -10.71
C THR A 357 6.97 -43.52 -9.57
N THR A 358 6.75 -42.46 -8.79
CA THR A 358 7.59 -42.12 -7.64
C THR A 358 7.46 -43.21 -6.58
N ARG A 359 8.60 -43.65 -6.04
CA ARG A 359 8.66 -44.62 -4.96
C ARG A 359 8.97 -43.91 -3.66
N GLN A 360 8.28 -44.29 -2.60
CA GLN A 360 8.60 -43.82 -1.26
C GLN A 360 9.16 -44.98 -0.43
N SER A 361 10.27 -44.75 0.27
CA SER A 361 10.77 -45.65 1.29
C SER A 361 11.07 -44.83 2.55
N PHE A 362 10.32 -45.10 3.62
CA PHE A 362 10.30 -44.30 4.84
C PHE A 362 10.04 -42.81 4.55
N ASP A 363 10.97 -41.95 4.94
CA ASP A 363 10.95 -40.51 4.77
C ASP A 363 11.68 -40.05 3.48
N VAL A 364 12.06 -40.98 2.59
CA VAL A 364 12.76 -40.65 1.33
C VAL A 364 11.87 -40.93 0.11
N LEU A 365 11.70 -39.92 -0.74
CA LEU A 365 11.08 -40.04 -2.06
C LEU A 365 12.16 -40.27 -3.13
N PHE A 366 11.95 -41.27 -3.97
CA PHE A 366 12.78 -41.63 -5.11
C PHE A 366 11.98 -41.41 -6.39
N GLY A 367 12.52 -40.59 -7.29
CA GLY A 367 11.91 -40.33 -8.58
C GLY A 367 12.94 -39.80 -9.56
N ASN A 368 12.50 -39.00 -10.51
CA ASN A 368 13.36 -38.45 -11.57
C ASN A 368 13.36 -36.92 -11.54
N CYS A 369 14.50 -36.32 -11.85
CA CYS A 369 14.64 -34.88 -11.98
C CYS A 369 13.68 -34.35 -13.07
N PRO A 370 12.94 -33.24 -12.84
CA PRO A 370 12.04 -32.67 -13.83
C PRO A 370 12.70 -32.22 -15.14
N TYR A 371 14.03 -31.99 -15.13
CA TYR A 371 14.76 -31.42 -16.26
C TYR A 371 15.56 -32.46 -17.04
N CYS A 372 16.36 -33.28 -16.36
CA CYS A 372 17.22 -34.27 -17.03
C CYS A 372 16.69 -35.70 -16.95
N SER A 373 15.62 -35.94 -16.21
CA SER A 373 15.07 -37.28 -15.93
C SER A 373 15.99 -38.24 -15.18
N ASP A 374 17.15 -37.79 -14.70
CA ASP A 374 18.04 -38.63 -13.89
C ASP A 374 17.44 -38.91 -12.51
N PRO A 375 17.81 -40.04 -11.88
CA PRO A 375 17.32 -40.41 -10.56
C PRO A 375 17.61 -39.33 -9.51
N VAL A 376 16.60 -39.00 -8.71
CA VAL A 376 16.70 -38.09 -7.56
C VAL A 376 16.16 -38.77 -6.32
N ALA A 377 16.80 -38.53 -5.18
CA ALA A 377 16.37 -39.00 -3.87
C ALA A 377 16.31 -37.81 -2.90
N ILE A 378 15.12 -37.55 -2.35
CA ILE A 378 14.91 -36.45 -1.40
C ILE A 378 14.39 -36.98 -0.08
N LYS A 379 14.99 -36.53 1.02
CA LYS A 379 14.51 -36.81 2.36
C LYS A 379 13.50 -35.75 2.76
N MET A 380 12.26 -36.17 3.00
CA MET A 380 11.19 -35.33 3.53
C MET A 380 11.41 -35.20 5.04
N THR A 381 11.65 -33.99 5.51
CA THR A 381 11.53 -33.69 6.93
C THR A 381 10.07 -33.45 7.22
N ASP A 382 9.45 -34.31 8.03
CA ASP A 382 8.11 -34.06 8.52
C ASP A 382 8.09 -32.69 9.21
N ALA A 383 7.21 -31.79 8.74
CA ALA A 383 6.77 -30.69 9.57
C ALA A 383 6.11 -31.34 10.79
N SER A 384 6.79 -31.29 11.94
CA SER A 384 6.22 -31.75 13.20
C SER A 384 4.88 -31.05 13.40
N LYS A 385 3.81 -31.84 13.39
CA LYS A 385 2.45 -31.41 13.72
C LYS A 385 2.37 -30.72 15.08
#